data_AF-A0A6H0SHU6-F1
#
_entry.id   AF-A0A6H0SHU6-F1
#
_cell.length_a   1.000
_cell.length_b   1.000
_cell.length_c   1.000
_cell.angle_alpha   90.00
_cell.angle_beta   90.00
_cell.angle_gamma   90.00
#
_symmetry.space_group_name_H-M   'P 1'
#
loop_
_entity.id
_entity.type
_entity.pdbx_description
1 polymer ?
#
loop_
_entity_poly.entity_id
_entity_poly.type
_entity_poly.pdbx_seq_one_letter_code
_entity_poly.pdbx_strand_id
1 'polypeptide(L)'
;MSRFSSSDPSRNIARISASTAMLALGVGVAGCGAVESYDKAVSDAWAVTYEVSVTGTTDDSLHDVSYLEAEKRGEDSTPVTEESVNTTEATGKNKNKVWSVESMVTAEKDASVAATPDKDGTATCRVLLDGVKEIASETGAPGERVQCDVTTPAFKK
;
A
#
# COMPACT_ATOMS: atom_id res chain seq x y z
N MET A 1 -22.49 -65.79 19.80
CA MET A 1 -23.83 -65.16 19.91
C MET A 1 -24.00 -64.66 21.33
N SER A 2 -24.05 -63.32 21.51
CA SER A 2 -24.97 -62.61 22.44
C SER A 2 -24.79 -62.89 23.96
N ARG A 3 -24.66 -61.96 24.93
CA ARG A 3 -25.06 -60.54 25.08
C ARG A 3 -24.34 -59.90 26.29
N PHE A 4 -24.24 -58.57 26.25
CA PHE A 4 -24.39 -57.54 27.29
C PHE A 4 -24.59 -57.93 28.78
N SER A 5 -23.92 -57.16 29.65
CA SER A 5 -24.35 -56.60 30.97
C SER A 5 -23.12 -56.49 31.87
N SER A 6 -22.89 -55.48 32.72
CA SER A 6 -23.63 -54.29 33.14
C SER A 6 -22.61 -53.38 33.86
N SER A 7 -22.91 -52.09 33.89
CA SER A 7 -22.27 -51.05 34.67
C SER A 7 -22.12 -51.40 36.16
N ASP A 8 -20.98 -51.06 36.76
CA ASP A 8 -20.79 -51.06 38.21
C ASP A 8 -20.92 -49.61 38.74
N PRO A 9 -21.88 -49.32 39.64
CA PRO A 9 -22.13 -48.00 40.14
C PRO A 9 -21.18 -47.65 41.31
N SER A 10 -20.61 -46.45 41.20
CA SER A 10 -20.24 -45.52 42.27
C SER A 10 -20.24 -46.04 43.72
N ARG A 11 -19.08 -45.94 44.39
CA ARG A 11 -19.05 -45.62 45.82
C ARG A 11 -17.87 -44.71 46.18
N ASN A 12 -18.23 -43.43 46.27
CA ASN A 12 -17.63 -42.33 47.01
C ASN A 12 -16.52 -42.69 48.01
N ILE A 13 -15.33 -42.09 47.84
CA ILE A 13 -14.58 -41.51 48.97
C ILE A 13 -14.00 -40.17 48.52
N ALA A 14 -14.59 -39.10 49.04
CA ALA A 14 -14.07 -37.75 48.98
C ALA A 14 -12.70 -37.68 49.69
N ARG A 15 -11.72 -37.05 49.03
CA ARG A 15 -10.61 -36.38 49.71
C ARG A 15 -10.43 -35.02 49.04
N ILE A 16 -11.17 -34.05 49.57
CA ILE A 16 -10.89 -32.63 49.39
C ILE A 16 -9.67 -32.34 50.26
N SER A 17 -8.53 -32.11 49.64
CA SER A 17 -7.41 -31.39 50.26
C SER A 17 -7.05 -30.23 49.35
N ALA A 18 -7.35 -29.03 49.84
CA ALA A 18 -6.93 -27.76 49.29
C ALA A 18 -5.41 -27.66 49.30
N SER A 19 -4.81 -27.13 48.23
CA SER A 19 -3.54 -26.38 48.29
C SER A 19 -3.26 -25.69 46.94
N THR A 20 -3.43 -24.38 46.98
CA THR A 20 -2.50 -23.36 46.45
C THR A 20 -2.39 -23.15 44.94
N ALA A 21 -3.02 -22.04 44.53
CA ALA A 21 -2.72 -21.15 43.42
C ALA A 21 -1.41 -21.36 42.63
N MET A 22 -1.55 -21.48 41.32
CA MET A 22 -0.75 -20.72 40.37
C MET A 22 -1.64 -20.32 39.19
N LEU A 23 -2.26 -19.14 39.28
CA LEU A 23 -2.57 -18.37 38.08
C LEU A 23 -1.22 -17.89 37.55
N ALA A 24 -0.54 -18.73 36.76
CA ALA A 24 0.60 -18.31 35.99
C ALA A 24 0.08 -17.28 34.98
N LEU A 25 0.22 -16.00 35.32
CA LEU A 25 0.10 -14.89 34.39
C LEU A 25 1.14 -15.13 33.29
N GLY A 26 0.71 -15.79 32.21
CA GLY A 26 1.45 -15.89 30.97
C GLY A 26 1.43 -14.53 30.28
N VAL A 27 2.26 -13.60 30.74
CA VAL A 27 2.49 -12.32 30.05
C VAL A 27 3.99 -12.09 29.99
N GLY A 28 4.52 -12.07 28.77
CA GLY A 28 5.95 -12.05 28.48
C GLY A 28 6.25 -13.30 27.66
N VAL A 29 6.44 -13.24 26.34
CA VAL A 29 7.35 -12.35 25.63
C VAL A 29 6.80 -12.13 24.21
N ALA A 30 6.09 -11.02 23.98
CA ALA A 30 5.74 -10.56 22.62
C ALA A 30 5.87 -9.02 22.48
N GLY A 31 6.58 -8.39 23.42
CA GLY A 31 6.52 -6.94 23.64
C GLY A 31 7.28 -6.08 22.64
N CYS A 32 8.31 -6.60 21.95
CA CYS A 32 9.09 -5.76 21.04
C CYS A 32 8.52 -5.73 19.62
N GLY A 33 7.97 -6.84 19.12
CA GLY A 33 7.37 -6.87 17.78
C GLY A 33 5.97 -6.26 17.74
N ALA A 34 5.18 -6.43 18.80
CA ALA A 34 3.80 -5.93 18.84
C ALA A 34 3.75 -4.40 18.86
N VAL A 35 4.65 -3.73 19.58
CA VAL A 35 4.69 -2.26 19.65
C VAL A 35 5.12 -1.64 18.33
N GLU A 36 6.16 -2.17 17.68
CA GLU A 36 6.61 -1.66 16.37
C GLU A 36 5.53 -1.89 15.28
N SER A 37 4.86 -3.04 15.32
CA SER A 37 3.74 -3.31 14.41
C SER A 37 2.54 -2.40 14.65
N TYR A 38 2.30 -2.01 15.91
CA TYR A 38 1.22 -1.09 16.26
C TYR A 38 1.54 0.34 15.81
N ASP A 39 2.76 0.82 16.10
CA ASP A 39 3.22 2.16 15.70
C ASP A 39 3.15 2.33 14.18
N LYS A 40 3.56 1.30 13.41
CA LYS A 40 3.43 1.32 11.95
C LYS A 40 1.98 1.33 11.48
N ALA A 41 1.10 0.55 12.11
CA ALA A 41 -0.31 0.48 11.72
C ALA A 41 -1.05 1.81 11.90
N VAL A 42 -0.59 2.65 12.85
CA VAL A 42 -1.17 3.98 13.12
C VAL A 42 -0.40 5.13 12.45
N SER A 43 0.64 4.83 11.65
CA SER A 43 1.39 5.85 10.92
C SER A 43 0.52 6.59 9.91
N ASP A 44 0.77 7.90 9.82
CA ASP A 44 0.18 8.76 8.80
C ASP A 44 0.60 8.30 7.41
N ALA A 45 -0.35 8.30 6.47
CA ALA A 45 -0.14 7.93 5.08
C ALA A 45 -1.10 8.69 4.18
N TRP A 46 -0.60 9.12 3.03
CA TRP A 46 -1.34 9.83 2.00
C TRP A 46 -1.94 8.85 0.98
N ALA A 47 -3.09 9.21 0.42
CA ALA A 47 -3.50 8.67 -0.87
C ALA A 47 -2.76 9.48 -1.95
N VAL A 48 -1.73 8.89 -2.55
CA VAL A 48 -0.94 9.54 -3.60
C VAL A 48 -1.53 9.15 -4.96
N THR A 49 -1.98 10.14 -5.71
CA THR A 49 -2.38 9.96 -7.10
C THR A 49 -1.19 10.27 -7.99
N TYR A 50 -0.75 9.26 -8.74
CA TYR A 50 0.21 9.44 -9.82
C TYR A 50 -0.56 9.67 -11.11
N GLU A 51 -0.17 10.69 -11.86
CA GLU A 51 -0.73 10.96 -13.19
C GLU A 51 0.39 11.13 -14.20
N VAL A 52 0.20 10.55 -15.38
CA VAL A 52 1.06 10.81 -16.55
C VAL A 52 0.16 11.20 -17.70
N SER A 53 0.32 12.44 -18.17
CA SER A 53 -0.39 12.96 -19.34
C SER A 53 0.52 12.95 -20.57
N VAL A 54 -0.02 12.60 -21.72
CA VAL A 54 0.69 12.53 -22.99
C VAL A 54 0.02 13.45 -24.00
N THR A 55 0.85 14.19 -24.74
CA THR A 55 0.44 15.07 -25.83
C THR A 55 1.33 14.87 -27.04
N GLY A 56 0.94 15.37 -28.22
CA GLY A 56 1.76 15.32 -29.43
C GLY A 56 1.73 14.00 -30.20
N THR A 57 1.01 12.97 -29.73
CA THR A 57 0.85 11.68 -30.41
C THR A 57 -0.63 11.25 -30.47
N THR A 58 -0.95 10.39 -31.44
CA THR A 58 -2.21 9.65 -31.53
C THR A 58 -2.17 8.30 -30.83
N ASP A 59 -1.01 7.84 -30.39
CA ASP A 59 -0.86 6.60 -29.61
C ASP A 59 -1.34 6.83 -28.18
N ASP A 60 -1.95 5.83 -27.57
CA ASP A 60 -2.48 5.86 -26.21
C ASP A 60 -1.64 5.04 -25.23
N SER A 61 -0.50 4.48 -25.64
CA SER A 61 0.35 3.70 -24.74
C SER A 61 1.39 4.53 -23.99
N LEU A 62 1.65 4.11 -22.75
CA LEU A 62 2.86 4.40 -21.99
C LEU A 62 3.58 3.07 -21.73
N HIS A 63 4.91 3.11 -21.75
CA HIS A 63 5.76 1.94 -21.53
C HIS A 63 6.66 2.15 -20.32
N ASP A 64 7.16 1.03 -19.77
CA ASP A 64 8.07 1.01 -18.62
C ASP A 64 7.53 1.84 -17.45
N VAL A 65 6.24 1.74 -17.17
CA VAL A 65 5.59 2.50 -16.10
C VAL A 65 6.05 1.94 -14.77
N SER A 66 6.50 2.83 -13.88
CA SER A 66 6.92 2.47 -12.53
C SER A 66 6.41 3.51 -11.55
N TYR A 67 5.87 3.08 -10.42
CA TYR A 67 5.46 3.97 -9.34
C TYR A 67 5.72 3.36 -7.97
N LEU A 68 5.86 4.20 -6.95
CA LEU A 68 6.10 3.76 -5.58
C LEU A 68 4.79 3.61 -4.80
N GLU A 69 4.60 2.47 -4.13
CA GLU A 69 3.51 2.27 -3.18
C GLU A 69 3.99 1.57 -1.91
N ALA A 70 3.35 1.87 -0.79
CA ALA A 70 3.54 1.12 0.45
C ALA A 70 2.41 0.09 0.61
N GLU A 71 2.77 -1.18 0.81
CA GLU A 71 1.79 -2.26 1.06
C GLU A 71 1.00 -1.99 2.35
N LYS A 72 1.68 -1.45 3.37
CA LYS A 72 1.09 -1.08 4.66
C LYS A 72 1.58 0.28 5.15
N ARG A 73 0.78 0.90 6.03
CA ARG A 73 1.17 2.11 6.75
C ARG A 73 2.45 1.88 7.54
N GLY A 74 3.31 2.89 7.57
CA GLY A 74 4.56 2.86 8.33
C GLY A 74 5.69 2.05 7.67
N GLU A 75 5.42 1.40 6.53
CA GLU A 75 6.44 0.75 5.71
C GLU A 75 7.00 1.73 4.66
N ASP A 76 8.20 1.43 4.17
CA ASP A 76 8.78 2.13 3.02
C ASP A 76 8.05 1.74 1.73
N SER A 77 8.02 2.66 0.77
CA SER A 77 7.42 2.39 -0.54
C SER A 77 8.29 1.43 -1.35
N THR A 78 7.65 0.51 -2.06
CA THR A 78 8.27 -0.40 -3.02
C THR A 78 7.80 -0.10 -4.45
N PRO A 79 8.64 -0.33 -5.47
CA PRO A 79 8.25 -0.08 -6.86
C PRO A 79 7.26 -1.13 -7.36
N VAL A 80 6.21 -0.65 -8.01
CA VAL A 80 5.32 -1.43 -8.88
C VAL A 80 5.66 -1.09 -10.31
N THR A 81 5.82 -2.10 -11.15
CA THR A 81 6.22 -1.92 -12.55
C THR A 81 5.21 -2.55 -13.50
N GLU A 82 4.82 -1.81 -14.52
CA GLU A 82 3.95 -2.27 -15.60
C GLU A 82 4.66 -2.04 -16.93
N GLU A 83 4.80 -3.09 -17.74
CA GLU A 83 5.53 -3.01 -19.01
C GLU A 83 4.87 -2.04 -19.98
N SER A 84 3.53 -2.05 -20.03
CA SER A 84 2.75 -1.18 -20.89
C SER A 84 1.36 -0.96 -20.31
N VAL A 85 0.88 0.27 -20.41
CA VAL A 85 -0.45 0.69 -19.97
C VAL A 85 -1.09 1.59 -21.02
N ASN A 86 -2.42 1.59 -21.05
CA ASN A 86 -3.17 2.50 -21.89
C ASN A 86 -3.58 3.75 -21.11
N THR A 87 -3.49 4.89 -21.77
CA THR A 87 -4.01 6.17 -21.34
C THR A 87 -5.46 6.31 -21.75
N THR A 88 -6.20 7.17 -21.05
CA THR A 88 -7.59 7.50 -21.35
C THR A 88 -7.71 8.97 -21.72
N GLU A 89 -8.67 9.33 -22.57
CA GLU A 89 -8.92 10.73 -22.90
C GLU A 89 -9.35 11.49 -21.63
N ALA A 90 -8.64 12.57 -21.30
CA ALA A 90 -8.98 13.43 -20.19
C ALA A 90 -10.38 14.03 -20.39
N THR A 91 -11.16 14.08 -19.31
CA THR A 91 -12.50 14.68 -19.33
C THR A 91 -12.36 16.21 -19.39
N GLY A 92 -12.53 16.82 -20.56
CA GLY A 92 -12.43 18.28 -20.70
C GLY A 92 -12.24 18.79 -22.12
N LYS A 93 -11.95 20.09 -22.26
CA LYS A 93 -11.68 20.74 -23.56
C LYS A 93 -10.31 20.37 -24.15
N ASN A 94 -9.42 19.83 -23.33
CA ASN A 94 -8.06 19.50 -23.71
C ASN A 94 -8.01 17.99 -23.93
N LYS A 95 -7.79 17.56 -25.17
CA LYS A 95 -7.76 16.15 -25.60
C LYS A 95 -6.42 15.51 -25.23
N ASN A 96 -6.06 15.60 -23.96
CA ASN A 96 -4.83 15.05 -23.43
C ASN A 96 -5.14 13.60 -23.08
N LYS A 97 -4.24 12.68 -23.38
CA LYS A 97 -4.39 11.32 -22.89
C LYS A 97 -3.72 11.19 -21.54
N VAL A 98 -4.37 10.57 -20.57
CA VAL A 98 -3.92 10.51 -19.18
C VAL A 98 -4.03 9.08 -18.68
N TRP A 99 -2.94 8.62 -18.06
CA TRP A 99 -2.94 7.46 -17.17
C TRP A 99 -2.89 7.96 -15.73
N SER A 100 -3.59 7.28 -14.83
CA SER A 100 -3.64 7.62 -13.41
C SER A 100 -3.81 6.38 -12.55
N VAL A 101 -3.12 6.36 -11.40
CA VAL A 101 -3.28 5.35 -10.35
C VAL A 101 -3.21 6.02 -8.98
N GLU A 102 -4.04 5.57 -8.05
CA GLU A 102 -3.96 5.97 -6.64
C GLU A 102 -3.29 4.87 -5.83
N SER A 103 -2.30 5.24 -5.02
CA SER A 103 -1.53 4.35 -4.17
C SER A 103 -1.35 4.94 -2.78
N MET A 104 -1.18 4.09 -1.77
CA MET A 104 -0.84 4.55 -0.42
C MET A 104 0.66 4.80 -0.31
N VAL A 105 1.05 5.94 0.24
CA VAL A 105 2.46 6.22 0.62
C VAL A 105 2.49 6.75 2.04
N THR A 106 3.31 6.13 2.89
CA THR A 106 3.53 6.60 4.27
C THR A 106 4.06 8.03 4.24
N ALA A 107 3.56 8.90 5.12
CA ALA A 107 4.02 10.28 5.20
C ALA A 107 5.54 10.35 5.45
N GLU A 108 6.20 11.37 4.91
CA GLU A 108 7.66 11.55 5.00
C GLU A 108 8.48 10.45 4.30
N LYS A 109 7.83 9.60 3.49
CA LYS A 109 8.49 8.65 2.58
C LYS A 109 8.43 9.11 1.14
N ASP A 110 9.26 8.48 0.33
CA ASP A 110 9.39 8.79 -1.08
C ASP A 110 8.18 8.30 -1.87
N ALA A 111 7.72 9.18 -2.76
CA ALA A 111 6.76 8.95 -3.81
C ALA A 111 7.46 9.22 -5.14
N SER A 112 7.30 8.32 -6.10
CA SER A 112 7.91 8.46 -7.41
C SER A 112 7.02 7.81 -8.46
N VAL A 113 7.01 8.41 -9.65
CA VAL A 113 6.40 7.85 -10.85
C VAL A 113 7.30 8.12 -12.05
N ALA A 114 7.45 7.13 -12.91
CA ALA A 114 8.18 7.26 -14.16
C ALA A 114 7.49 6.47 -15.28
N ALA A 115 7.52 7.01 -16.49
CA ALA A 115 6.90 6.39 -17.66
C ALA A 115 7.55 6.89 -18.95
N THR A 116 7.51 6.09 -20.00
CA THR A 116 8.03 6.42 -21.31
C THR A 116 6.88 6.53 -22.32
N PRO A 117 6.65 7.68 -22.95
CA PRO A 117 5.70 7.79 -24.06
C PRO A 117 6.28 7.19 -25.34
N ASP A 118 5.42 6.93 -26.33
CA ASP A 118 5.87 6.64 -27.69
C ASP A 118 6.68 7.80 -28.31
N LYS A 119 7.46 7.52 -29.36
CA LYS A 119 8.53 8.41 -29.89
C LYS A 119 8.14 9.88 -30.11
N ASP A 120 6.90 10.14 -30.50
CA ASP A 120 6.42 11.50 -30.81
C ASP A 120 5.63 12.12 -29.64
N GLY A 121 5.35 11.33 -28.60
CA GLY A 121 4.60 11.75 -27.42
C GLY A 121 5.47 12.52 -26.43
N THR A 122 4.96 13.64 -25.92
CA THR A 122 5.54 14.37 -24.79
C THR A 122 4.77 14.01 -23.52
N ALA A 123 5.45 13.37 -22.57
CA ALA A 123 4.87 12.99 -21.29
C ALA A 123 5.11 14.07 -20.21
N THR A 124 4.10 14.30 -19.37
CA THR A 124 4.19 15.11 -18.16
C THR A 124 3.68 14.30 -16.99
N CYS A 125 4.54 14.03 -16.01
CA CYS A 125 4.16 13.38 -14.77
C CYS A 125 3.69 14.41 -13.73
N ARG A 126 2.82 13.96 -12.83
CA ARG A 126 2.37 14.67 -11.64
C ARG A 126 2.21 13.70 -10.48
N VAL A 127 2.48 14.21 -9.28
CA VAL A 127 2.23 13.53 -8.03
C VAL A 127 1.29 14.41 -7.21
N LEU A 128 0.09 13.90 -6.90
CA LEU A 128 -0.91 14.62 -6.13
C LEU A 128 -1.18 13.91 -4.80
N LEU A 129 -1.40 14.68 -3.74
CA LEU A 129 -1.91 14.19 -2.47
C LEU A 129 -3.42 14.29 -2.44
N ASP A 130 -4.06 13.20 -2.03
CA ASP A 130 -5.50 12.99 -1.92
C ASP A 130 -6.25 13.37 -3.21
N GLY A 131 -5.61 13.19 -4.38
CA GLY A 131 -6.14 13.55 -5.69
C GLY A 131 -6.28 15.04 -5.99
N VAL A 132 -5.81 15.94 -5.11
CA VAL A 132 -6.05 17.39 -5.26
C VAL A 132 -4.77 18.22 -5.20
N LYS A 133 -3.86 17.93 -4.27
CA LYS A 133 -2.70 18.79 -4.01
C LYS A 133 -1.48 18.28 -4.76
N GLU A 134 -1.13 18.92 -5.87
CA GLU A 134 0.13 18.66 -6.57
C GLU A 134 1.34 18.97 -5.66
N ILE A 135 2.27 18.01 -5.59
CA ILE A 135 3.54 18.14 -4.85
C ILE A 135 4.77 17.93 -5.72
N ALA A 136 4.60 17.39 -6.93
CA ALA A 136 5.63 17.35 -7.95
C ALA A 136 5.01 17.34 -9.36
N SER A 137 5.71 17.93 -10.32
CA SER A 137 5.41 17.80 -11.73
C SER A 137 6.68 18.00 -12.56
N GLU A 138 6.84 17.19 -13.59
CA GLU A 138 7.93 17.28 -14.55
C GLU A 138 7.44 16.91 -15.95
N THR A 139 8.04 17.54 -16.97
CA THR A 139 7.74 17.27 -18.39
C THR A 139 9.01 16.80 -19.08
N GLY A 140 8.96 15.62 -19.67
CA GLY A 140 10.05 15.07 -20.49
C GLY A 140 10.07 15.66 -21.90
N ALA A 141 11.16 15.45 -22.63
CA ALA A 141 11.18 15.72 -24.06
C ALA A 141 10.35 14.68 -24.85
N PRO A 142 10.00 14.93 -26.12
CA PRO A 142 9.28 13.95 -26.95
C PRO A 142 10.00 12.60 -27.02
N GLY A 143 9.28 11.52 -26.74
CA GLY A 143 9.79 10.14 -26.73
C GLY A 143 10.75 9.81 -25.58
N GLU A 144 11.05 10.77 -24.70
CA GLU A 144 11.90 10.54 -23.53
C GLU A 144 11.09 10.12 -22.31
N ARG A 145 11.73 9.32 -21.45
CA ARG A 145 11.17 8.93 -20.17
C ARG A 145 10.98 10.17 -19.29
N VAL A 146 9.79 10.32 -18.72
CA VAL A 146 9.51 11.30 -17.67
C VAL A 146 9.61 10.64 -16.30
N GLN A 147 10.09 11.37 -15.31
CA GLN A 147 10.17 10.91 -13.92
C GLN A 147 9.86 12.05 -12.96
N CYS A 148 9.05 11.78 -11.95
CA CYS A 148 8.75 12.70 -10.85
C CYS A 148 9.20 12.02 -9.56
N ASP A 149 10.11 12.65 -8.80
CA ASP A 149 10.54 12.18 -7.49
C ASP A 149 10.23 13.22 -6.42
N VAL A 150 9.61 12.79 -5.31
CA VAL A 150 9.28 13.69 -4.22
C VAL A 150 9.13 12.94 -2.89
N THR A 151 9.57 13.54 -1.79
CA THR A 151 9.25 13.05 -0.45
C THR A 151 7.91 13.62 0.00
N THR A 152 6.98 12.77 0.40
CA THR A 152 5.66 13.20 0.88
C THR A 152 5.79 14.04 2.16
N PRO A 153 4.95 15.06 2.38
CA PRO A 153 5.03 15.90 3.56
C PRO A 153 4.48 15.20 4.81
N ALA A 154 4.90 15.64 5.99
CA ALA A 154 4.23 15.30 7.24
C ALA A 154 2.80 15.87 7.30
N PHE A 155 1.95 15.27 8.13
CA PHE A 155 0.61 15.77 8.40
C PHE A 155 0.72 17.04 9.25
N LYS A 156 -0.05 18.08 8.90
CA LYS A 156 -0.14 19.28 9.75
C LYS A 156 -0.95 18.91 10.99
N LYS A 157 -0.36 19.15 12.16
CA LYS A 157 -1.03 19.01 13.47
C LYS A 157 -1.89 20.22 13.78
#